data_AF-A0A1E5QYZ7-F1
#
_entry.id   AF-A0A1E5QYZ7-F1
#
_cell.length_a   1.000
_cell.length_b   1.000
_cell.length_c   1.000
_cell.angle_alpha   90.00
_cell.angle_beta   90.00
_cell.angle_gamma   90.00
#
_symmetry.space_group_name_H-M   'P 1'
#
loop_
_entity.id
_entity.type
_entity.pdbx_description
1 polymer ?
#
loop_
_entity_poly.entity_id
_entity_poly.type
_entity_poly.pdbx_seq_one_letter_code
_entity_poly.pdbx_strand_id
1 'polypeptide(L)'
;MLIFFLGFSWQGVKALPPPEEIPEEVLRTEIIVEGRSPLDNQPLSAQEYAQLQQSLRESKYSPALSEDVRHTVFLLQLLKMFRTFNPL
;
A
#
# COMPACT_ATOMS: atom_id res chain seq x y z
N MET A 1 9.60 34.45 -51.05
CA MET A 1 10.13 33.36 -50.19
C MET A 1 9.03 33.05 -49.17
N LEU A 2 8.32 31.94 -49.35
CA LEU A 2 7.08 31.61 -48.64
C LEU A 2 7.41 30.92 -47.31
N ILE A 3 6.92 31.46 -46.19
CA ILE A 3 7.18 30.96 -44.84
C ILE A 3 6.17 29.84 -44.53
N PHE A 4 6.66 28.63 -44.25
CA PHE A 4 5.85 27.53 -43.71
C PHE A 4 6.11 27.40 -42.22
N PHE A 5 5.16 27.83 -41.38
CA PHE A 5 5.09 27.43 -39.98
C PHE A 5 4.29 26.13 -39.90
N LEU A 6 4.98 24.98 -39.81
CA LEU A 6 4.34 23.72 -39.44
C LEU A 6 4.05 23.75 -37.93
N GLY A 7 2.81 24.08 -37.58
CA GLY A 7 2.31 23.96 -36.23
C GLY A 7 2.23 22.48 -35.83
N PHE A 8 3.17 22.03 -35.01
CA PHE A 8 3.11 20.73 -34.36
C PHE A 8 2.13 20.83 -33.19
N SER A 9 0.90 20.33 -33.36
CA SER A 9 -0.07 20.26 -32.27
C SER A 9 0.14 18.95 -31.49
N TRP A 10 0.63 19.07 -30.26
CA TRP A 10 0.59 17.99 -29.27
C TRP A 10 -0.86 17.74 -28.86
N GLN A 11 -1.50 16.75 -29.47
CA GLN A 11 -2.75 16.22 -28.95
C GLN A 11 -2.43 15.21 -27.86
N GLY A 12 -2.41 15.67 -26.61
CA GLY A 12 -2.37 14.79 -25.45
C GLY A 12 -3.62 13.93 -25.44
N VAL A 13 -3.45 12.62 -25.64
CA VAL A 13 -4.54 11.65 -25.49
C VAL A 13 -4.84 11.54 -23.98
N LYS A 14 -5.89 12.21 -23.52
CA LYS A 14 -6.54 11.87 -22.26
C LYS A 14 -7.55 10.75 -22.53
N ALA A 15 -7.10 9.49 -22.46
CA ALA A 15 -8.01 8.37 -22.39
C ALA A 15 -8.64 8.37 -20.99
N LEU A 16 -9.92 8.71 -20.88
CA LEU A 16 -10.67 8.41 -19.66
C LEU A 16 -10.90 6.89 -19.59
N PRO A 17 -10.88 6.29 -18.39
CA PRO A 17 -11.28 4.90 -18.22
C PRO A 17 -12.73 4.69 -18.73
N PRO A 18 -13.07 3.47 -19.18
CA PRO A 18 -14.43 3.16 -19.64
C PRO A 18 -15.48 3.48 -18.56
N PRO A 19 -16.69 3.89 -18.94
CA PRO A 19 -17.71 4.37 -18.00
C PRO A 19 -18.23 3.28 -17.05
N GLU A 20 -17.99 2.00 -17.35
CA GLU A 20 -18.32 0.88 -16.47
C GLU A 20 -17.30 0.72 -15.32
N GLU A 21 -16.09 1.28 -15.44
CA GLU A 21 -15.08 1.21 -14.39
C GLU A 21 -15.36 2.21 -13.28
N ILE A 22 -15.26 1.73 -12.04
CA ILE A 22 -15.44 2.57 -10.86
C ILE A 22 -14.25 3.55 -10.78
N PRO A 23 -14.49 4.87 -10.67
CA PRO A 23 -13.42 5.84 -10.54
C PRO A 23 -12.54 5.56 -9.32
N GLU A 24 -11.23 5.79 -9.47
CA GLU A 24 -10.26 5.49 -8.42
C GLU A 24 -10.52 6.32 -7.15
N GLU A 25 -11.03 7.54 -7.30
CA GLU A 25 -11.40 8.41 -6.18
C GLU A 25 -12.48 7.78 -5.29
N VAL A 26 -13.39 6.99 -5.87
CA VAL A 26 -14.44 6.27 -5.13
C VAL A 26 -13.83 5.08 -4.38
N LEU A 27 -13.00 4.27 -5.04
CA LEU A 27 -12.33 3.12 -4.43
C LEU A 27 -11.43 3.52 -3.25
N ARG A 28 -10.75 4.67 -3.34
CA ARG A 28 -9.92 5.21 -2.26
C ARG A 28 -10.73 5.60 -1.01
N THR A 29 -12.03 5.80 -1.15
CA THR A 29 -12.94 6.14 -0.04
C THR A 29 -13.71 4.93 0.51
N GLU A 30 -13.61 3.77 -0.13
CA GLU A 30 -14.28 2.56 0.32
C GLU A 30 -13.61 2.00 1.59
N ILE A 31 -14.37 1.94 2.68
CA ILE A 31 -13.89 1.37 3.95
C ILE A 31 -14.22 -0.11 3.96
N ILE A 32 -13.20 -0.95 3.75
CA ILE A 32 -13.32 -2.41 3.80
C ILE A 32 -13.36 -2.84 5.27
N VAL A 33 -14.55 -3.19 5.76
CA VAL A 33 -14.76 -3.64 7.16
C VAL A 33 -14.65 -5.16 7.30
N GLU A 34 -14.84 -5.88 6.20
CA GLU A 34 -14.83 -7.35 6.15
C GLU A 34 -13.42 -7.91 5.88
N GLY A 35 -13.14 -9.10 6.43
CA GLY A 35 -11.94 -9.85 6.06
C GLY A 35 -12.04 -10.28 4.60
N ARG A 36 -10.98 -10.08 3.81
CA ARG A 36 -10.89 -10.54 2.42
C ARG A 36 -9.82 -11.60 2.26
N SER A 37 -10.02 -12.49 1.29
CA SER A 37 -9.00 -13.50 0.94
C SER A 37 -7.75 -12.84 0.36
N PRO A 38 -6.54 -13.24 0.77
CA PRO A 38 -5.29 -12.69 0.25
C PRO A 38 -4.97 -13.11 -1.18
N LEU A 39 -5.64 -14.13 -1.73
CA LEU A 39 -5.37 -14.65 -3.08
C LEU A 39 -6.26 -14.00 -4.15
N ASP A 40 -7.53 -13.82 -3.83
CA ASP A 40 -8.61 -13.54 -4.79
C ASP A 40 -9.48 -12.35 -4.37
N ASN A 41 -9.17 -11.71 -3.24
CA ASN A 41 -9.81 -10.49 -2.72
C ASN A 41 -11.34 -10.60 -2.50
N GLN A 42 -11.86 -11.83 -2.47
CA GLN A 42 -13.26 -12.12 -2.18
C GLN A 42 -13.55 -11.92 -0.69
N PRO A 43 -14.80 -11.55 -0.34
CA PRO A 43 -15.21 -11.44 1.07
C PRO A 43 -15.12 -12.81 1.74
N LEU A 44 -14.54 -12.83 2.93
CA LEU A 44 -14.30 -14.03 3.73
C LEU A 44 -15.34 -14.14 4.83
N SER A 45 -15.86 -15.34 5.08
CA SER A 45 -16.73 -15.59 6.23
C SER A 45 -15.96 -15.45 7.54
N ALA A 46 -16.65 -15.13 8.64
CA ALA A 46 -16.04 -15.02 9.96
C ALA A 46 -15.29 -16.30 10.40
N GLN A 47 -15.80 -17.47 10.00
CA GLN A 47 -15.16 -18.76 10.29
C GLN A 47 -13.87 -18.96 9.50
N GLU A 48 -13.90 -18.67 8.21
CA GLU A 48 -12.74 -18.76 7.31
C GLU A 48 -11.65 -17.76 7.72
N TYR A 49 -12.06 -16.56 8.13
CA TYR A 49 -11.16 -15.55 8.66
C TYR A 49 -10.48 -15.99 9.96
N ALA A 50 -11.23 -16.60 10.88
CA ALA A 50 -10.66 -17.14 12.11
C ALA A 50 -9.61 -18.23 11.82
N GLN A 51 -9.88 -19.13 10.86
CA GLN A 51 -8.94 -20.18 10.44
C GLN A 51 -7.69 -19.59 9.79
N LEU A 52 -7.84 -18.62 8.89
CA LEU A 52 -6.71 -17.91 8.27
C LEU A 52 -5.87 -17.18 9.33
N GLN A 53 -6.51 -16.53 10.29
CA GLN A 53 -5.80 -15.85 11.36
C GLN A 53 -5.01 -16.82 12.23
N GLN A 54 -5.55 -18.03 12.44
CA GLN A 54 -4.88 -19.08 13.19
C GLN A 54 -3.67 -19.64 12.43
N SER A 55 -3.78 -19.89 11.12
CA SER A 55 -2.64 -20.34 10.31
C SER A 55 -1.52 -19.29 10.23
N LEU A 56 -1.87 -18.01 10.15
CA LEU A 56 -0.89 -16.91 10.19
C LEU A 56 -0.15 -16.83 11.53
N ARG A 57 -0.86 -17.08 12.64
CA ARG A 57 -0.26 -17.13 13.99
C ARG A 57 0.62 -18.36 14.20
N GLU A 58 0.25 -19.49 13.59
CA GLU A 58 1.04 -20.73 13.60
C GLU A 58 2.26 -20.65 12.67
N SER A 59 2.37 -19.62 11.83
CA SER A 59 3.54 -19.43 10.99
C SER A 59 4.79 -19.31 11.87
N LYS A 60 5.64 -20.34 11.79
CA LYS A 60 6.85 -20.48 12.61
C LYS A 60 7.94 -19.47 12.26
N TYR A 61 7.76 -18.75 11.15
CA TYR A 61 8.71 -17.81 10.61
C TYR A 61 8.33 -16.42 11.08
N SER A 62 9.12 -15.86 11.99
CA SER A 62 9.09 -14.42 12.25
C SER A 62 9.39 -13.72 10.92
N PRO A 63 8.66 -12.65 10.55
CA PRO A 63 8.92 -11.93 9.30
C PRO A 63 10.41 -11.60 9.24
N ALA A 64 11.07 -12.10 8.19
CA ALA A 64 12.51 -11.93 8.00
C ALA A 64 12.77 -10.46 7.65
N LEU A 65 12.90 -9.62 8.69
CA LEU A 65 13.40 -8.27 8.54
C LEU A 65 14.84 -8.35 8.06
N SER A 66 15.20 -7.55 7.06
CA SER A 66 16.59 -7.39 6.67
C SER A 66 17.41 -6.89 7.86
N GLU A 67 18.69 -7.26 7.91
CA GLU A 67 19.58 -6.84 8.99
C GLU A 67 19.67 -5.31 9.09
N ASP A 68 19.62 -4.61 7.95
CA ASP A 68 19.61 -3.14 7.89
C ASP A 68 18.41 -2.52 8.61
N VAL A 69 17.21 -3.10 8.43
CA VAL A 69 15.99 -2.63 9.09
C VAL A 69 16.07 -2.91 10.59
N ARG A 70 16.54 -4.09 10.99
CA ARG A 70 16.73 -4.45 12.41
C ARG A 70 17.70 -3.48 13.09
N HIS A 71 18.82 -3.17 12.44
CA HIS A 71 19.81 -2.23 12.94
C HIS A 71 19.26 -0.81 13.07
N THR A 72 18.53 -0.34 12.05
CA THR A 72 17.88 0.98 12.08
C THR A 72 16.88 1.10 13.21
N VAL A 73 16.03 0.09 13.41
CA VAL A 73 15.05 0.06 14.51
C VAL A 73 15.76 0.10 15.87
N PHE A 74 16.86 -0.64 16.03
CA PHE A 74 17.67 -0.61 17.25
C PHE A 74 18.24 0.80 17.55
N LEU A 75 18.80 1.47 16.54
CA LEU A 75 19.31 2.84 16.69
C LEU A 75 18.21 3.84 17.07
N LEU A 76 17.02 3.71 16.49
CA LEU A 76 15.87 4.55 16.83
C LEU A 76 15.39 4.32 18.27
N GLN A 77 15.37 3.08 18.74
CA GLN A 77 15.04 2.75 20.13
C GLN A 77 16.07 3.36 21.10
N LEU A 78 17.35 3.27 20.76
CA LEU A 78 18.44 3.86 21.52
C LEU A 78 18.33 5.39 21.57
N LEU A 79 18.04 6.03 20.42
CA LEU A 79 17.79 7.48 20.35
C LEU A 79 16.60 7.90 21.20
N LYS A 80 15.50 7.14 21.16
CA LYS A 80 14.31 7.39 21.99
C LYS A 80 14.63 7.30 23.48
N MET A 81 15.43 6.30 23.87
CA MET A 81 15.89 6.15 25.25
C MET A 81 16.69 7.38 25.72
N PHE A 82 17.67 7.84 24.92
CA PHE A 82 18.44 9.04 25.26
C PHE A 82 17.58 10.29 25.35
N ARG A 83 16.60 10.48 24.45
CA ARG A 83 15.63 11.59 24.54
C ARG A 83 14.73 11.50 25.78
N THR A 84 14.48 10.30 26.28
CA THR A 84 13.64 10.11 27.47
C THR A 84 14.41 10.48 28.75
N PHE A 85 15.70 10.16 28.82
CA PHE A 85 16.54 10.43 29.99
C PHE A 85 17.19 11.81 30.00
N ASN A 86 17.26 12.48 28.84
CA ASN A 86 17.80 13.82 28.72
C ASN A 86 16.70 14.77 28.22
N PRO A 87 15.91 15.41 29.10
CA PRO A 87 14.83 16.33 28.73
C PRO A 87 15.37 17.73 28.36
N LEU A 88 16.51 17.77 27.66
CA LEU A 88 17.09 19.00 27.09
C LEU A 88 16.54 19.26 25.70
#